data_AF-A0A535U5X8-F1
#
_entry.id   AF-A0A535U5X8-F1
#
_cell.length_a   1.000
_cell.length_b   1.000
_cell.length_c   1.000
_cell.angle_alpha   90.00
_cell.angle_beta   90.00
_cell.angle_gamma   90.00
#
_symmetry.space_group_name_H-M   'P 1'
#
loop_
_entity.id
_entity.type
_entity.pdbx_description
1 polymer ?
#
loop_
_entity_poly.entity_id
_entity_poly.type
_entity_poly.pdbx_seq_one_letter_code
_entity_poly.pdbx_strand_id
1 'polypeptide(L)'
;MAPRAQPRARRGRPADARAHQPGRDRSGDRPVTNHRLHAGRRAEGRGRRVRGRRQSARRACSYEVDVDRQADDALDAAARMVGEVLEQAGVKREAVVCAGIGIPGPVDRARGTVGSATILPGWRGLRIAAEMEKRLGMPVEIENDANCGALAEMTWGAGRDCTNFA
;
A
#
# COMPACT_ATOMS: atom_id res chain seq x y z
N MET A 1 -4.74 -73.77 6.13
CA MET A 1 -4.56 -72.73 5.09
C MET A 1 -5.54 -71.60 5.38
N ALA A 2 -5.08 -70.52 6.02
CA ALA A 2 -5.79 -69.24 6.19
C ALA A 2 -4.75 -68.20 6.68
N PRO A 3 -4.55 -67.05 6.02
CA PRO A 3 -3.52 -66.10 6.42
C PRO A 3 -4.04 -65.10 7.47
N ARG A 4 -3.17 -64.78 8.44
CA ARG A 4 -3.35 -63.76 9.49
C ARG A 4 -3.49 -62.36 8.88
N ALA A 5 -4.54 -61.63 9.25
CA ALA A 5 -4.75 -60.23 8.89
C ALA A 5 -3.83 -59.29 9.70
N GLN A 6 -3.19 -58.34 9.03
CA GLN A 6 -2.41 -57.26 9.62
C GLN A 6 -3.32 -56.10 10.10
N PRO A 7 -2.96 -55.34 11.16
CA PRO A 7 -3.77 -54.23 11.63
C PRO A 7 -3.56 -52.96 10.78
N ARG A 8 -4.67 -52.33 10.37
CA ARG A 8 -4.67 -51.07 9.61
C ARG A 8 -4.27 -49.89 10.50
N ALA A 9 -3.27 -49.12 10.05
CA ALA A 9 -2.85 -47.86 10.67
C ALA A 9 -4.00 -46.82 10.66
N ARG A 10 -4.25 -46.21 11.83
CA ARG A 10 -5.17 -45.07 11.98
C ARG A 10 -4.58 -43.84 11.28
N ARG A 11 -5.30 -43.25 10.33
CA ARG A 11 -4.97 -41.94 9.74
C ARG A 11 -5.11 -40.87 10.82
N GLY A 12 -4.01 -40.20 11.17
CA GLY A 12 -4.02 -39.01 12.02
C GLY A 12 -4.74 -37.85 11.33
N ARG A 13 -5.53 -37.09 12.10
CA ARG A 13 -6.06 -35.78 11.70
C ARG A 13 -4.89 -34.82 11.42
N PRO A 14 -4.95 -33.99 10.37
CA PRO A 14 -3.99 -32.90 10.22
C PRO A 14 -4.20 -31.87 11.35
N ALA A 15 -3.10 -31.41 11.92
CA ALA A 15 -3.04 -30.43 13.00
C ALA A 15 -3.65 -29.09 12.57
N ASP A 16 -4.34 -28.45 13.51
CA ASP A 16 -5.07 -27.20 13.37
C ASP A 16 -4.23 -26.08 12.73
N ALA A 17 -4.78 -25.51 11.67
CA ALA A 17 -4.37 -24.20 11.16
C ALA A 17 -4.61 -23.17 12.28
N ARG A 18 -3.53 -22.71 12.91
CA ARG A 18 -3.60 -21.61 13.88
C ARG A 18 -4.10 -20.37 13.14
N ALA A 19 -5.34 -19.97 13.43
CA ALA A 19 -5.90 -18.71 13.01
C ALA A 19 -4.95 -17.57 13.45
N HIS A 20 -4.60 -16.71 12.49
CA HIS A 20 -3.86 -15.49 12.74
C HIS A 20 -4.72 -14.59 13.63
N GLN A 21 -4.33 -14.40 14.90
CA GLN A 21 -5.02 -13.48 15.79
C GLN A 21 -4.49 -12.06 15.53
N PRO A 22 -5.35 -11.06 15.25
CA PRO A 22 -4.91 -9.68 15.09
C PRO A 22 -4.28 -9.17 16.39
N GLY A 23 -3.26 -8.33 16.25
CA GLY A 23 -2.62 -7.64 17.37
C GLY A 23 -3.64 -6.78 18.13
N ARG A 24 -3.47 -6.67 19.44
CA ARG A 24 -4.23 -5.76 20.30
C ARG A 24 -3.37 -4.53 20.60
N ASP A 25 -3.99 -3.38 20.80
CA ASP A 25 -3.27 -2.17 21.20
C ASP A 25 -2.68 -2.28 22.62
N ARG A 26 -1.90 -1.28 23.04
CA ARG A 26 -1.24 -1.26 24.37
C ARG A 26 -2.23 -1.26 25.55
N SER A 27 -3.51 -0.97 25.32
CA SER A 27 -4.61 -1.07 26.28
C SER A 27 -5.35 -2.42 26.24
N GLY A 28 -5.11 -3.27 25.24
CA GLY A 28 -5.68 -4.61 25.13
C GLY A 28 -7.15 -4.68 24.70
N ASP A 29 -7.77 -3.53 24.39
CA ASP A 29 -9.22 -3.36 24.42
C ASP A 29 -9.87 -3.37 23.03
N ARG A 30 -9.09 -3.18 21.96
CA ARG A 30 -9.58 -3.18 20.57
C ARG A 30 -8.68 -3.95 19.60
N PRO A 31 -9.27 -4.64 18.61
CA PRO A 31 -8.51 -5.21 17.51
C PRO A 31 -7.81 -4.10 16.73
N VAL A 32 -6.51 -4.27 16.47
CA VAL A 32 -5.73 -3.40 15.58
C VAL A 32 -5.90 -3.93 14.15
N THR A 33 -6.34 -3.07 13.24
CA THR A 33 -6.33 -3.39 11.81
C THR A 33 -4.95 -3.02 11.28
N ASN A 34 -4.03 -3.99 11.23
CA ASN A 34 -2.75 -3.76 10.57
C ASN A 34 -2.99 -3.66 9.06
N HIS A 35 -2.76 -2.48 8.49
CA HIS A 35 -2.75 -2.31 7.05
C HIS A 35 -1.33 -2.44 6.53
N ARG A 36 -1.13 -3.37 5.60
CA ARG A 36 0.17 -3.61 4.97
C ARG A 36 0.39 -2.59 3.86
N LEU A 37 1.33 -1.68 4.07
CA LEU A 37 1.76 -0.76 3.01
C LEU A 37 2.67 -1.51 2.02
N HIS A 38 2.37 -1.39 0.73
CA HIS A 38 3.09 -2.05 -0.35
C HIS A 38 3.60 -1.02 -1.36
N ALA A 39 4.92 -0.96 -1.56
CA ALA A 39 5.53 -0.28 -2.70
C ALA A 39 5.91 -1.31 -3.77
N GLY A 40 5.49 -1.10 -5.01
CA GLY A 40 5.80 -2.00 -6.12
C GLY A 40 5.90 -1.28 -7.47
N ARG A 41 6.88 -1.66 -8.29
CA ARG A 41 6.96 -1.24 -9.70
C ARG A 41 6.15 -2.16 -10.60
N ARG A 42 5.41 -1.57 -11.54
CA ARG A 42 5.12 -2.18 -12.84
C ARG A 42 6.04 -1.51 -13.87
N ALA A 43 7.02 -2.25 -14.38
CA ALA A 43 7.90 -1.75 -15.44
C ALA A 43 7.24 -2.06 -16.79
N GLU A 44 6.66 -1.06 -17.45
CA GLU A 44 6.20 -1.18 -18.85
C GLU A 44 7.28 -0.61 -19.76
N GLY A 45 8.14 -1.49 -20.28
CA GLY A 45 9.12 -1.14 -21.30
C GLY A 45 8.49 -1.20 -22.70
N ARG A 46 8.31 -0.05 -23.34
CA ARG A 46 8.18 0.01 -24.81
C ARG A 46 9.59 -0.04 -25.40
N GLY A 47 9.96 -1.18 -25.98
CA GLY A 47 11.23 -1.29 -26.70
C GLY A 47 11.73 -2.72 -26.90
N ARG A 48 11.51 -3.24 -28.12
CA ARG A 48 12.14 -4.39 -28.80
C ARG A 48 12.29 -5.72 -28.05
N ARG A 49 11.63 -6.76 -28.59
CA ARG A 49 11.74 -8.17 -28.18
C ARG A 49 13.21 -8.62 -28.10
N VAL A 50 13.66 -8.93 -26.89
CA VAL A 50 14.74 -9.89 -26.64
C VAL A 50 14.13 -11.01 -25.81
N ARG A 51 14.14 -12.24 -26.33
CA ARG A 51 13.70 -13.44 -25.60
C ARG A 51 14.70 -13.71 -24.47
N GLY A 52 14.43 -13.16 -23.30
CA GLY A 52 15.00 -13.58 -22.02
C GLY A 52 13.90 -13.44 -20.99
N ARG A 53 13.63 -14.50 -20.21
CA ARG A 53 12.71 -14.44 -19.08
C ARG A 53 13.25 -13.40 -18.08
N ARG A 54 12.82 -12.14 -18.20
CA ARG A 54 12.97 -11.16 -17.12
C ARG A 54 11.97 -11.52 -16.04
N GLN A 55 12.37 -12.38 -15.11
CA GLN A 55 11.77 -12.41 -13.79
C GLN A 55 12.21 -11.11 -13.10
N SER A 56 11.44 -10.03 -13.23
CA SER A 56 11.63 -8.91 -12.33
C SER A 56 11.16 -9.37 -10.96
N ALA A 57 12.11 -9.74 -10.11
CA ALA A 57 11.84 -9.93 -8.70
C ALA A 57 11.34 -8.57 -8.18
N ARG A 58 10.01 -8.46 -8.01
CA ARG A 58 9.40 -7.33 -7.33
C ARG A 58 9.90 -7.39 -5.90
N ARG A 59 10.93 -6.62 -5.56
CA ARG A 59 11.32 -6.43 -4.16
C ARG A 59 10.19 -5.62 -3.54
N ALA A 60 9.23 -6.32 -2.94
CA ALA A 60 8.19 -5.70 -2.14
C ALA A 60 8.83 -5.33 -0.80
N CYS A 61 8.92 -4.04 -0.52
CA CYS A 61 9.12 -3.59 0.85
C CYS A 61 7.74 -3.51 1.51
N SER A 62 7.60 -4.06 2.72
CA SER A 62 6.37 -3.97 3.47
C SER A 62 6.66 -3.56 4.90
N TYR A 63 5.89 -2.60 5.39
CA TYR A 63 5.94 -2.11 6.76
C TYR A 63 4.63 -2.42 7.47
N GLU A 64 4.74 -2.89 8.71
CA GLU A 64 3.61 -3.08 9.61
C GLU A 64 3.43 -1.77 10.39
N VAL A 65 2.36 -1.04 10.12
CA VAL A 65 2.01 0.22 10.79
C VAL A 65 0.51 0.21 11.08
N ASP A 66 0.11 0.65 12.28
CA ASP A 66 -1.29 1.01 12.55
C ASP A 66 -1.57 2.36 11.85
N VAL A 67 -1.88 2.27 10.56
CA VAL A 67 -2.13 3.45 9.73
C VAL A 67 -3.34 4.24 10.21
N ASP A 68 -4.29 3.64 10.94
CA ASP A 68 -5.51 4.35 11.34
C ASP A 68 -5.23 5.34 12.46
N ARG A 69 -4.33 4.98 13.39
CA ARG A 69 -4.05 5.75 14.61
C ARG A 69 -2.67 6.42 14.63
N GLN A 70 -1.71 5.91 13.86
CA GLN A 70 -0.33 6.40 13.87
C GLN A 70 0.02 7.05 12.54
N ALA A 71 -0.55 8.24 12.30
CA ALA A 71 -0.35 8.97 11.05
C ALA A 71 1.13 9.29 10.81
N ASP A 72 1.86 9.79 11.82
CA ASP A 72 3.28 10.11 11.67
C ASP A 72 4.13 8.89 11.29
N ASP A 73 3.94 7.75 11.96
CA ASP A 73 4.64 6.49 11.65
C ASP A 73 4.34 6.03 10.21
N ALA A 74 3.10 6.22 9.75
CA ALA A 74 2.70 5.89 8.39
C ALA A 74 3.33 6.84 7.35
N LEU A 75 3.40 8.14 7.64
CA LEU A 75 4.07 9.14 6.79
C LEU A 75 5.58 8.89 6.72
N ASP A 76 6.22 8.52 7.83
CA ASP A 76 7.65 8.17 7.87
C ASP A 76 7.93 6.89 7.08
N ALA A 77 7.07 5.87 7.23
CA ALA A 77 7.15 4.65 6.44
C ALA A 77 6.97 4.96 4.94
N ALA A 78 6.01 5.82 4.58
CA ALA A 78 5.80 6.25 3.20
C ALA A 78 7.02 6.97 2.62
N ALA A 79 7.60 7.91 3.37
CA ALA A 79 8.78 8.66 2.94
C ALA A 79 9.99 7.73 2.70
N ARG A 80 10.19 6.75 3.58
CA ARG A 80 11.23 5.74 3.40
C ARG A 80 10.99 4.86 2.17
N MET A 81 9.76 4.40 1.93
CA MET A 81 9.43 3.64 0.72
C MET A 81 9.72 4.42 -0.55
N VAL A 82 9.40 5.72 -0.58
CA VAL A 82 9.74 6.58 -1.73
C VAL A 82 11.26 6.62 -1.94
N GLY A 83 12.05 6.82 -0.87
CA GLY A 83 13.50 6.80 -0.94
C GLY A 83 14.06 5.50 -1.55
N GLU A 84 13.58 4.36 -1.07
CA GLU A 84 13.97 3.04 -1.57
C GLU A 84 13.60 2.83 -3.04
N VAL A 85 12.40 3.30 -3.44
CA VAL A 85 11.96 3.20 -4.84
C VAL A 85 12.85 4.04 -5.76
N LEU A 86 13.24 5.25 -5.34
CA LEU A 86 14.14 6.11 -6.09
C LEU A 86 15.55 5.52 -6.18
N GLU A 87 16.07 4.97 -5.09
CA GLU A 87 17.37 4.29 -5.08
C GLU A 87 17.37 3.08 -6.02
N GLN A 88 16.38 2.21 -5.92
CA GLN A 88 16.22 1.05 -6.82
C GLN A 88 16.02 1.47 -8.27
N ALA A 89 15.47 2.66 -8.51
CA ALA A 89 15.29 3.23 -9.83
C ALA A 89 16.58 3.81 -10.43
N GLY A 90 17.59 4.09 -9.60
CA GLY A 90 18.72 4.95 -9.99
C GLY A 90 18.27 6.38 -10.32
N VAL A 91 17.14 6.84 -9.77
CA VAL A 91 16.58 8.18 -10.03
C VAL A 91 16.99 9.10 -8.90
N LYS A 92 17.66 10.19 -9.26
CA LYS A 92 17.99 11.26 -8.32
C LYS A 92 16.73 11.99 -7.87
N ARG A 93 16.68 12.42 -6.62
CA ARG A 93 15.51 13.08 -6.03
C ARG A 93 15.14 14.36 -6.77
N GLU A 94 16.14 15.10 -7.23
CA GLU A 94 16.00 16.37 -7.94
C GLU A 94 15.38 16.20 -9.34
N ALA A 95 15.34 14.97 -9.86
CA ALA A 95 14.67 14.66 -11.12
C ALA A 95 13.16 14.39 -10.94
N VAL A 96 12.66 14.34 -9.70
CA VAL A 96 11.24 14.12 -9.40
C VAL A 96 10.55 15.48 -9.30
N VAL A 97 9.56 15.72 -10.18
CA VAL A 97 8.84 17.00 -10.24
C VAL A 97 7.91 17.20 -9.04
N CYS A 98 7.17 16.15 -8.68
CA CYS A 98 6.32 16.12 -7.49
C CYS A 98 6.00 14.68 -7.08
N ALA A 99 5.48 14.52 -5.85
CA ALA A 99 4.82 13.29 -5.42
C ALA A 99 3.31 13.51 -5.30
N GLY A 100 2.51 12.58 -5.80
CA GLY A 100 1.06 12.54 -5.59
C GLY A 100 0.70 11.46 -4.56
N ILE A 101 -0.18 11.78 -3.61
CA ILE A 101 -0.63 10.86 -2.57
C ILE A 101 -2.16 10.72 -2.63
N GLY A 102 -2.62 9.50 -2.89
CA GLY A 102 -4.03 9.12 -2.76
C GLY A 102 -4.34 8.66 -1.34
N ILE A 103 -5.35 9.25 -0.69
CA ILE A 103 -5.69 8.99 0.71
C ILE A 103 -7.16 8.59 0.84
N PRO A 104 -7.50 7.58 1.65
CA PRO A 104 -8.87 7.24 1.97
C PRO A 104 -9.63 8.41 2.61
N GLY A 105 -10.81 8.70 2.05
CA GLY A 105 -11.75 9.68 2.60
C GLY A 105 -11.63 11.09 2.01
N PRO A 106 -12.49 12.01 2.49
CA PRO A 106 -12.58 13.36 1.94
C PRO A 106 -11.33 14.18 2.26
N VAL A 107 -10.72 14.72 1.20
CA VAL A 107 -9.55 15.60 1.26
C VAL A 107 -9.99 17.04 0.99
N ASP A 108 -9.67 17.95 1.91
CA ASP A 108 -9.76 19.39 1.69
C ASP A 108 -8.47 19.82 0.95
N ARG A 109 -8.54 19.92 -0.39
CA ARG A 109 -7.40 20.31 -1.22
C ARG A 109 -6.88 21.71 -0.90
N ALA A 110 -7.77 22.64 -0.56
CA ALA A 110 -7.38 24.03 -0.29
C ALA A 110 -6.52 24.13 0.98
N ARG A 111 -6.78 23.27 1.97
CA ARG A 111 -6.02 23.22 3.22
C ARG A 111 -4.93 22.14 3.25
N GLY A 112 -4.99 21.17 2.34
CA GLY A 112 -4.14 19.99 2.32
C GLY A 112 -4.38 19.05 3.50
N THR A 113 -5.64 18.90 3.94
CA THR A 113 -6.01 18.16 5.17
C THR A 113 -7.04 17.07 4.92
N VAL A 114 -7.03 16.01 5.74
CA VAL A 114 -8.09 14.99 5.77
C VAL A 114 -9.22 15.42 6.70
N GLY A 115 -10.44 15.42 6.17
CA GLY A 115 -11.63 15.91 6.88
C GLY A 115 -12.35 14.86 7.73
N SER A 116 -12.16 13.56 7.47
CA SER A 116 -12.90 12.49 8.16
C SER A 116 -12.11 11.92 9.35
N ALA A 117 -12.78 11.76 10.52
CA ALA A 117 -12.22 10.93 11.62
C ALA A 117 -12.79 9.50 11.64
N THR A 118 -13.69 9.16 10.72
CA THR A 118 -14.28 7.82 10.70
C THR A 118 -13.40 6.86 9.93
N ILE A 119 -12.74 7.34 8.87
CA ILE A 119 -11.92 6.52 7.96
C ILE A 119 -10.46 6.48 8.43
N LEU A 120 -9.91 7.63 8.81
CA LEU A 120 -8.54 7.75 9.34
C LEU A 120 -8.55 8.63 10.60
N PRO A 121 -8.93 8.08 11.76
CA PRO A 121 -9.08 8.86 12.99
C PRO A 121 -7.83 9.66 13.38
N GLY A 122 -6.64 9.06 13.25
CA GLY A 122 -5.36 9.68 13.58
C GLY A 122 -4.89 10.76 12.61
N TRP A 123 -5.60 10.97 11.50
CA TRP A 123 -5.19 11.86 10.41
C TRP A 123 -5.99 13.16 10.35
N ARG A 124 -7.04 13.29 11.18
CA ARG A 124 -7.90 14.46 11.17
C ARG A 124 -7.09 15.73 11.42
N GLY A 125 -7.25 16.70 10.53
CA GLY A 125 -6.65 18.03 10.67
C GLY A 125 -5.14 18.08 10.40
N LEU A 126 -4.51 16.95 10.07
CA LEU A 126 -3.12 16.94 9.63
C LEU A 126 -2.99 17.58 8.25
N ARG A 127 -1.98 18.44 8.09
CA ARG A 127 -1.61 19.04 6.80
C ARG A 127 -0.69 18.10 6.05
N ILE A 128 -1.23 17.01 5.53
CA ILE A 128 -0.47 15.86 5.03
C ILE A 128 0.49 16.24 3.92
N ALA A 129 0.05 17.10 2.99
CA ALA A 129 0.91 17.62 1.92
C ALA A 129 2.17 18.26 2.52
N ALA A 130 2.02 19.23 3.42
CA ALA A 130 3.13 19.92 4.06
C ALA A 130 4.02 18.97 4.89
N GLU A 131 3.42 18.01 5.59
CA GLU A 131 4.16 17.01 6.37
C GLU A 131 4.99 16.08 5.49
N MET A 132 4.49 15.72 4.30
CA MET A 132 5.22 14.90 3.35
C MET A 132 6.23 15.69 2.53
N GLU A 133 5.96 16.96 2.22
CA GLU A 133 6.95 17.86 1.61
C GLU A 133 8.21 17.97 2.46
N LYS A 134 8.04 18.14 3.79
CA LYS A 134 9.17 18.16 4.74
C LYS A 134 9.97 16.86 4.71
N ARG A 135 9.28 15.72 4.68
CA ARG A 135 9.91 14.38 4.69
C ARG A 135 10.56 14.01 3.37
N LEU A 136 9.99 14.43 2.25
CA LEU A 136 10.44 14.08 0.91
C LEU A 136 11.36 15.12 0.28
N GLY A 137 11.36 16.37 0.75
CA GLY A 137 12.12 17.46 0.14
C GLY A 137 11.72 17.77 -1.30
N MET A 138 10.46 17.50 -1.67
CA MET A 138 9.89 17.78 -2.99
C MET A 138 8.41 18.19 -2.85
N PRO A 139 7.82 18.87 -3.85
CA PRO A 139 6.41 19.24 -3.83
C PRO A 139 5.50 18.01 -3.68
N VAL A 140 4.43 18.13 -2.89
CA VAL A 140 3.46 17.05 -2.67
C VAL A 140 2.03 17.52 -2.87
N GLU A 141 1.30 16.79 -3.71
CA GLU A 141 -0.13 16.94 -3.90
C GLU A 141 -0.87 15.77 -3.24
N ILE A 142 -2.02 16.07 -2.63
CA ILE A 142 -2.86 15.05 -2.00
C ILE A 142 -4.24 15.01 -2.64
N GLU A 143 -4.80 13.81 -2.74
CA GLU A 143 -6.08 13.57 -3.36
C GLU A 143 -6.81 12.40 -2.70
N ASN A 144 -8.14 12.35 -2.83
CA ASN A 144 -8.87 11.15 -2.48
C ASN A 144 -8.48 9.98 -3.41
N ASP A 145 -8.27 8.80 -2.83
CA ASP A 145 -7.88 7.60 -3.56
C ASP A 145 -8.85 7.18 -4.70
N ALA A 146 -10.16 7.30 -4.51
CA ALA A 146 -11.14 7.03 -5.57
C ALA A 146 -11.04 8.04 -6.72
N ASN A 147 -10.81 9.32 -6.41
CA ASN A 147 -10.55 10.34 -7.41
C ASN A 147 -9.25 10.05 -8.19
N CYS A 148 -8.18 9.61 -7.52
CA CYS A 148 -6.96 9.16 -8.20
C CYS A 148 -7.25 7.98 -9.14
N GLY A 149 -8.07 7.02 -8.70
CA GLY A 149 -8.49 5.89 -9.52
C GLY A 149 -9.26 6.34 -10.77
N ALA A 150 -10.26 7.22 -10.61
CA ALA A 150 -11.02 7.79 -11.71
C ALA A 150 -10.12 8.55 -12.70
N LEU A 151 -9.20 9.39 -12.20
CA LEU A 151 -8.22 10.08 -13.04
C LEU A 151 -7.33 9.11 -13.82
N ALA A 152 -6.88 8.02 -13.18
CA ALA A 152 -6.06 7.01 -13.85
C ALA A 152 -6.83 6.31 -14.99
N GLU A 153 -8.09 5.93 -14.74
CA GLU A 153 -8.95 5.30 -15.76
C GLU A 153 -9.29 6.25 -16.90
N MET A 154 -9.56 7.52 -16.61
CA MET A 154 -9.78 8.56 -17.62
C MET A 154 -8.51 8.92 -18.41
N THR A 155 -7.32 8.69 -17.87
CA THR A 155 -6.07 9.07 -18.56
C THR A 155 -5.50 7.91 -19.38
N TRP A 156 -5.51 6.70 -18.81
CA TRP A 156 -4.82 5.54 -19.38
C TRP A 156 -5.69 4.29 -19.49
N GLY A 157 -6.89 4.30 -18.91
CA GLY A 157 -7.74 3.12 -18.78
C GLY A 157 -8.99 3.18 -19.66
N ALA A 158 -10.05 2.57 -19.15
CA ALA A 158 -11.30 2.39 -19.90
C ALA A 158 -12.07 3.71 -20.12
N GLY A 159 -11.77 4.74 -19.33
CA GLY A 159 -12.45 6.05 -19.37
C GLY A 159 -11.84 7.06 -20.34
N ARG A 160 -10.82 6.71 -21.12
CA ARG A 160 -10.02 7.66 -21.90
C ARG A 160 -10.82 8.50 -22.91
N ASP A 161 -11.87 7.92 -23.48
CA ASP A 161 -12.72 8.57 -24.47
C ASP A 161 -14.04 9.07 -23.87
N CYS A 162 -14.15 9.05 -22.54
CA CYS A 162 -15.33 9.53 -21.81
C CYS A 162 -15.11 10.97 -21.32
N THR A 163 -16.08 11.83 -21.60
CA THR A 163 -16.11 13.21 -21.06
C THR A 163 -16.76 13.30 -19.68
N ASN A 164 -17.43 12.22 -19.24
CA ASN A 164 -18.03 12.08 -17.93
C ASN A 164 -17.82 10.65 -17.42
N PHE A 165 -17.43 10.50 -16.16
CA PHE A 165 -16.97 9.25 -15.57
C PHE A 165 -17.42 9.19 -14.10
N ALA A 166 -17.98 8.06 -13.67
CA ALA A 166 -18.51 7.84 -12.32
C ALA A 166 -18.12 6.46 -11.80
#